data_AF-A0A3D5LHJ1-F1
#
_entry.id   AF-A0A3D5LHJ1-F1
#
_cell.length_a   1.000
_cell.length_b   1.000
_cell.length_c   1.000
_cell.angle_alpha   90.00
_cell.angle_beta   90.00
_cell.angle_gamma   90.00
#
_symmetry.space_group_name_H-M   'P 1'
#
loop_
_entity.id
_entity.type
_entity.pdbx_description
1 polymer ?
#
loop_
_entity_poly.entity_id
_entity_poly.type
_entity_poly.pdbx_seq_one_letter_code
_entity_poly.pdbx_strand_id
1 'polypeptide(L)'
;DVGKIFIYATILAMILYYFFYLCDAYAVLGPVRRYKEKQNRRQQEFWTTTGIDKKRFYNNLNYEAGIRYYSRPDVIDYDIMDYTGLQEHVENGILCVDVELQVRLVYLRGGRITSAYQKDTFSLRHNDRVMTLDSGIHVIKCPKCDANIDVTKGVCEYCGTEIDSLQEWK
;
A
#
# COMPACT_ATOMS: atom_id res chain seq x y z
N ASP A 1 6.57 -64.14 8.88
CA ASP A 1 6.87 -62.99 9.75
C ASP A 1 7.51 -61.78 9.06
N VAL A 2 8.52 -61.94 8.21
CA VAL A 2 9.24 -60.82 7.59
C VAL A 2 8.34 -59.83 6.84
N GLY A 3 7.33 -60.31 6.10
CA GLY A 3 6.40 -59.44 5.37
C GLY A 3 5.51 -58.56 6.27
N LYS A 4 5.13 -59.04 7.46
CA LYS A 4 4.38 -58.23 8.43
C LYS A 4 5.26 -57.10 8.98
N ILE A 5 6.52 -57.40 9.29
CA ILE A 5 7.50 -56.42 9.75
C ILE A 5 7.68 -55.31 8.71
N PHE A 6 7.80 -55.65 7.43
CA PHE A 6 7.88 -54.66 6.34
C PHE A 6 6.64 -53.78 6.24
N ILE A 7 5.44 -54.36 6.33
CA ILE A 7 4.18 -53.59 6.26
C ILE A 7 4.07 -52.63 7.44
N TYR A 8 4.28 -53.11 8.67
CA TYR A 8 4.21 -52.25 9.86
C TYR A 8 5.31 -51.17 9.87
N ALA A 9 6.52 -51.48 9.42
CA ALA A 9 7.60 -50.51 9.29
C ALA A 9 7.26 -49.42 8.26
N THR A 10 6.65 -49.78 7.14
CA THR A 10 6.24 -48.83 6.09
C THR A 10 5.12 -47.91 6.59
N ILE A 11 4.12 -48.47 7.27
CA ILE A 11 3.03 -47.68 7.87
C ILE A 11 3.60 -46.71 8.92
N LEU A 12 4.48 -47.19 9.80
CA LEU A 12 5.14 -46.35 10.81
C LEU A 12 5.97 -45.23 10.15
N ALA A 13 6.73 -45.55 9.10
CA ALA A 13 7.52 -44.56 8.37
C ALA A 13 6.64 -43.47 7.74
N MET A 14 5.49 -43.83 7.16
CA MET A 14 4.54 -42.85 6.62
C MET A 14 3.93 -41.95 7.70
N ILE A 15 3.57 -42.53 8.85
CA ILE A 15 3.04 -41.78 10.00
C ILE A 15 4.10 -40.79 10.52
N LEU A 16 5.34 -41.27 10.71
CA LEU A 16 6.44 -40.44 11.18
C LEU A 16 6.78 -39.34 10.17
N TYR A 17 6.83 -39.66 8.89
CA TYR A 17 7.06 -38.68 7.83
C TYR A 17 6.01 -37.56 7.88
N TYR A 18 4.73 -37.91 7.96
CA TYR A 18 3.65 -36.92 8.05
C TYR A 18 3.73 -36.09 9.32
N PHE A 19 4.05 -36.72 10.46
CA PHE A 19 4.24 -36.02 11.73
C PHE A 19 5.38 -35.01 11.66
N PHE A 20 6.56 -35.40 11.17
CA PHE A 20 7.70 -34.49 11.03
C PHE A 20 7.44 -33.38 10.02
N TYR A 21 6.74 -33.66 8.93
CA TYR A 21 6.32 -32.65 7.96
C TYR A 21 5.42 -31.58 8.62
N LEU A 22 4.46 -31.99 9.45
CA LEU A 22 3.62 -31.05 10.20
C LEU A 22 4.41 -30.26 11.24
N CYS A 23 5.32 -30.92 11.97
CA CYS A 23 6.19 -30.25 12.95
C CYS A 23 7.08 -29.21 12.29
N ASP A 24 7.69 -29.52 11.14
CA ASP A 24 8.53 -28.60 10.39
C ASP A 24 7.72 -27.40 9.87
N ALA A 25 6.54 -27.66 9.29
CA ALA A 25 5.63 -26.61 8.89
C ALA A 25 5.27 -25.68 10.06
N TYR A 26 4.98 -26.24 11.25
CA TYR A 26 4.68 -25.42 12.43
C TYR A 26 5.91 -24.62 12.93
N ALA A 27 7.09 -25.24 12.94
CA ALA A 27 8.33 -24.61 13.36
C ALA A 27 8.72 -23.44 12.44
N VAL A 28 8.49 -23.57 11.14
CA VAL A 28 8.76 -22.53 10.14
C VAL A 28 7.67 -21.45 10.10
N LEU A 29 6.39 -21.85 10.12
CA LEU A 29 5.27 -20.91 10.01
C LEU A 29 5.04 -20.11 11.29
N GLY A 30 5.31 -20.68 12.46
CA GLY A 30 5.08 -20.02 13.75
C GLY A 30 5.81 -18.67 13.91
N PRO A 31 7.13 -18.59 13.65
CA PRO A 31 7.86 -17.32 13.63
C PRO A 31 7.33 -16.31 12.61
N VAL A 32 7.05 -16.75 11.38
CA VAL A 32 6.51 -15.89 10.31
C VAL A 32 5.15 -15.31 10.69
N ARG A 33 4.27 -16.13 11.26
CA ARG A 33 2.97 -15.72 11.76
C ARG A 33 3.09 -14.68 12.88
N ARG A 34 3.92 -14.95 13.89
CA ARG A 34 4.14 -14.00 15.01
C ARG A 34 4.70 -12.67 14.54
N TYR A 35 5.61 -12.69 13.55
CA TYR A 35 6.13 -11.48 12.94
C TYR A 35 5.03 -10.67 12.26
N LYS A 36 4.19 -11.29 11.43
CA LYS A 36 3.05 -10.63 10.77
C LYS A 36 2.01 -10.12 11.77
N GLU A 37 1.69 -10.89 12.81
CA GLU A 37 0.78 -10.46 13.87
C GLU A 37 1.29 -9.21 14.61
N LYS A 38 2.61 -9.13 14.85
CA LYS A 38 3.23 -7.94 15.45
C LYS A 38 3.12 -6.71 14.55
N GLN A 39 3.31 -6.87 13.24
CA GLN A 39 3.13 -5.77 12.29
C GLN A 39 1.67 -5.33 12.20
N ASN A 40 0.73 -6.27 12.09
CA ASN A 40 -0.70 -5.96 12.06
C ASN A 40 -1.15 -5.21 13.31
N ARG A 41 -0.66 -5.63 14.49
CA ARG A 41 -0.97 -4.94 15.74
C ARG A 41 -0.46 -3.50 15.75
N ARG A 42 0.77 -3.24 15.29
CA ARG A 42 1.32 -1.88 15.18
C ARG A 42 0.49 -1.01 14.24
N GLN A 43 0.07 -1.55 13.10
CA GLN A 43 -0.80 -0.81 12.19
C GLN A 43 -2.16 -0.53 12.84
N GLN A 44 -2.75 -1.50 13.53
CA GLN A 44 -4.02 -1.32 14.23
C GLN A 44 -3.91 -0.24 15.32
N GLU A 45 -2.85 -0.30 16.14
CA GLU A 45 -2.53 0.72 17.15
C GLU A 45 -2.44 2.12 16.50
N PHE A 46 -1.67 2.25 15.41
CA PHE A 46 -1.56 3.51 14.66
C PHE A 46 -2.93 4.07 14.23
N TRP A 47 -3.79 3.27 13.61
CA TRP A 47 -5.11 3.73 13.18
C TRP A 47 -6.01 4.11 14.36
N THR A 48 -5.95 3.34 15.46
CA THR A 48 -6.76 3.63 16.65
C THR A 48 -6.29 4.88 17.39
N THR A 49 -4.98 5.17 17.40
CA THR A 49 -4.40 6.31 18.11
C THR A 49 -4.56 7.61 17.32
N THR A 50 -4.31 7.56 16.01
CA THR A 50 -4.40 8.77 15.17
C THR A 50 -5.84 9.18 14.88
N GLY A 51 -6.78 8.23 14.86
CA GLY A 51 -8.17 8.49 14.50
C GLY A 51 -8.38 8.84 13.03
N ILE A 52 -7.34 8.71 12.19
CA ILE A 52 -7.39 8.99 10.75
C ILE A 52 -8.34 8.03 10.05
N ASP A 53 -9.22 8.53 9.19
CA ASP A 53 -10.03 7.66 8.32
C ASP A 53 -9.13 6.85 7.36
N LYS A 54 -9.04 5.55 7.64
CA LYS A 54 -8.18 4.60 6.92
C LYS A 54 -8.47 4.60 5.42
N LYS A 55 -9.74 4.64 5.01
CA LYS A 55 -10.13 4.54 3.59
C LYS A 55 -9.69 5.80 2.84
N ARG A 56 -9.94 6.96 3.43
CA ARG A 56 -9.57 8.25 2.87
C ARG A 56 -8.06 8.41 2.78
N PHE A 57 -7.33 8.01 3.82
CA PHE A 57 -5.86 8.01 3.80
C PHE A 57 -5.29 7.21 2.63
N TYR A 58 -5.72 5.95 2.46
CA TYR A 58 -5.21 5.12 1.35
C TYR A 58 -5.66 5.60 -0.03
N ASN A 59 -6.82 6.25 -0.14
CA ASN A 59 -7.22 6.88 -1.40
C ASN A 59 -6.27 8.02 -1.79
N ASN A 60 -5.89 8.87 -0.83
CA ASN A 60 -4.92 9.93 -1.09
C ASN A 60 -3.52 9.36 -1.39
N LEU A 61 -3.10 8.32 -0.67
CA LEU A 61 -1.85 7.64 -0.97
C LEU A 61 -1.83 7.10 -2.41
N ASN A 62 -2.92 6.46 -2.84
CA ASN A 62 -3.06 5.95 -4.21
C ASN A 62 -3.05 7.08 -5.24
N TYR A 63 -3.69 8.20 -4.94
CA TYR A 63 -3.67 9.39 -5.79
C TYR A 63 -2.23 9.91 -5.99
N GLU A 64 -1.48 10.10 -4.91
CA GLU A 64 -0.08 10.53 -4.94
C GLU A 64 0.83 9.52 -5.64
N ALA A 65 0.62 8.22 -5.38
CA ALA A 65 1.33 7.15 -6.06
C ALA A 65 1.08 7.18 -7.57
N GLY A 66 -0.17 7.39 -8.00
CA GLY A 66 -0.53 7.53 -9.40
C GLY A 66 0.22 8.69 -10.07
N ILE A 67 0.21 9.87 -9.46
CA ILE A 67 0.95 11.04 -9.97
C ILE A 67 2.44 10.73 -10.10
N ARG A 68 3.05 10.16 -9.05
CA ARG A 68 4.49 9.85 -9.05
C ARG A 68 4.87 8.78 -10.06
N TYR A 69 4.08 7.73 -10.23
CA TYR A 69 4.44 6.61 -11.10
C TYR A 69 4.08 6.87 -12.56
N TYR A 70 2.90 7.40 -12.85
CA TYR A 70 2.47 7.69 -14.23
C TYR A 70 3.15 8.91 -14.84
N SER A 71 3.80 9.76 -14.03
CA SER A 71 4.69 10.79 -14.58
C SER A 71 6.00 10.23 -15.19
N ARG A 72 6.32 8.95 -14.95
CA ARG A 72 7.47 8.29 -15.57
C ARG A 72 7.06 7.74 -16.95
N PRO A 73 7.80 8.07 -18.03
CA PRO A 73 7.34 7.84 -19.41
C PRO A 73 7.16 6.35 -19.79
N ASP A 74 7.91 5.45 -19.16
CA ASP A 74 7.86 4.02 -19.47
C ASP A 74 6.86 3.24 -18.60
N VAL A 75 6.33 3.83 -17.54
CA VAL A 75 5.46 3.14 -16.58
C VAL A 75 4.03 3.14 -17.12
N ILE A 76 3.46 1.96 -17.27
CA ILE A 76 2.08 1.79 -17.76
C ILE A 76 1.10 1.39 -16.66
N ASP A 77 1.61 0.82 -15.57
CA ASP A 77 0.79 0.35 -14.44
C ASP A 77 1.66 0.18 -13.18
N TYR A 78 1.01 0.16 -12.00
CA TYR A 78 1.67 -0.14 -10.73
C TYR A 78 0.75 -0.92 -9.78
N ASP A 79 1.34 -1.87 -9.05
CA ASP A 79 0.66 -2.60 -7.98
C ASP A 79 1.32 -2.28 -6.63
N ILE A 80 0.56 -1.82 -5.64
CA ILE A 80 1.03 -1.78 -4.25
C ILE A 80 0.91 -3.20 -3.68
N MET A 81 2.05 -3.84 -3.44
CA MET A 81 2.13 -5.22 -2.97
C MET A 81 1.94 -5.32 -1.45
N ASP A 82 2.54 -4.41 -0.70
CA ASP A 82 2.45 -4.39 0.76
C ASP A 82 2.78 -3.01 1.36
N TYR A 83 2.28 -2.77 2.57
CA TYR A 83 2.57 -1.60 3.40
C TYR A 83 3.53 -2.03 4.51
N THR A 84 4.83 -1.77 4.35
CA THR A 84 5.87 -2.32 5.22
C THR A 84 6.06 -1.52 6.51
N GLY A 85 5.64 -0.24 6.52
CA GLY A 85 5.78 0.65 7.67
C GLY A 85 4.87 1.87 7.57
N LEU A 86 4.38 2.33 8.72
CA LEU A 86 3.70 3.60 8.91
C LEU A 86 4.34 4.30 10.11
N GLN A 87 4.76 5.55 9.93
CA GLN A 87 5.32 6.37 11.00
C GLN A 87 4.72 7.76 10.95
N GLU A 88 4.21 8.25 12.08
CA GLU A 88 3.81 9.64 12.21
C GLU A 88 4.97 10.50 12.70
N HIS A 89 5.02 11.73 12.21
CA HIS A 89 5.89 12.77 12.71
C HIS A 89 5.21 14.14 12.52
N VAL A 90 5.74 15.17 13.18
CA VAL A 90 5.22 16.54 13.04
C VAL A 90 6.28 17.40 12.39
N GLU A 91 5.97 17.94 11.21
CA GLU A 91 6.82 18.87 10.48
C GLU A 91 6.14 20.24 10.42
N ASN A 92 6.81 21.28 10.95
CA ASN A 92 6.30 22.65 10.96
C ASN A 92 4.89 22.80 11.56
N GLY A 93 4.57 22.00 12.59
CA GLY A 93 3.24 22.00 13.22
C GLY A 93 2.16 21.22 12.47
N ILE A 94 2.50 20.59 11.34
CA ILE A 94 1.59 19.78 10.53
C ILE A 94 1.89 18.30 10.78
N LEU A 95 0.85 17.52 11.10
CA LEU A 95 0.94 16.07 11.23
C LEU A 95 1.26 15.46 9.86
N CYS A 96 2.31 14.67 9.79
CA CYS A 96 2.75 13.98 8.58
C CYS A 96 2.87 12.49 8.86
N VAL A 97 2.56 11.68 7.86
CA VAL A 97 2.64 10.22 7.94
C VAL A 97 3.54 9.71 6.82
N ASP A 98 4.64 9.07 7.19
CA ASP A 98 5.49 8.34 6.27
C ASP A 98 4.97 6.92 6.10
N VAL A 99 4.76 6.54 4.85
CA VAL A 99 4.31 5.20 4.45
C VAL A 99 5.39 4.55 3.61
N GLU A 100 5.93 3.44 4.10
CA GLU A 100 6.82 2.59 3.34
C GLU A 100 6.01 1.54 2.57
N LEU A 101 6.24 1.47 1.27
CA LEU A 101 5.53 0.61 0.33
C LEU A 101 6.48 -0.35 -0.36
N GLN A 102 6.03 -1.58 -0.55
CA GLN A 102 6.57 -2.45 -1.59
C GLN A 102 5.69 -2.34 -2.82
N VAL A 103 6.24 -1.85 -3.93
CA VAL A 103 5.51 -1.61 -5.18
C VAL A 103 6.09 -2.46 -6.30
N ARG A 104 5.23 -2.92 -7.21
CA ARG A 104 5.61 -3.47 -8.50
C ARG A 104 5.27 -2.43 -9.56
N LEU A 105 6.27 -2.01 -10.32
CA LEU A 105 6.10 -1.11 -11.46
C LEU A 105 6.12 -1.93 -12.75
N VAL A 106 5.14 -1.69 -13.61
CA VAL A 106 5.03 -2.33 -14.93
C VAL A 106 5.45 -1.33 -15.99
N TYR A 107 6.38 -1.74 -16.84
CA TYR A 107 6.98 -0.91 -17.86
C TYR A 107 6.67 -1.44 -19.26
N LEU A 108 6.45 -0.55 -20.22
CA LEU A 108 6.42 -0.85 -21.65
C LEU A 108 7.64 -0.23 -22.33
N ARG A 109 8.66 -1.06 -22.60
CA ARG A 109 9.91 -0.60 -23.24
C ARG A 109 10.14 -1.37 -24.53
N GLY A 110 10.24 -0.65 -25.66
CA GLY A 110 10.47 -1.26 -26.96
C GLY A 110 9.44 -2.32 -27.35
N GLY A 111 8.16 -2.13 -26.98
CA GLY A 111 7.08 -3.08 -27.25
C GLY A 111 7.03 -4.30 -26.32
N ARG A 112 7.90 -4.38 -25.30
CA ARG A 112 7.89 -5.46 -24.31
C ARG A 112 7.39 -4.96 -22.96
N ILE A 113 6.48 -5.73 -22.37
CA ILE A 113 6.01 -5.51 -21.00
C ILE A 113 6.99 -6.20 -20.04
N THR A 114 7.51 -5.44 -19.08
CA THR A 114 8.38 -5.95 -18.02
C THR A 114 7.90 -5.40 -16.68
N SER A 115 8.25 -6.05 -15.56
CA SER A 115 7.92 -5.51 -14.24
C SER A 115 9.11 -5.60 -13.31
N ALA A 116 9.25 -4.60 -12.43
CA ALA A 116 10.27 -4.58 -11.38
C ALA A 116 9.63 -4.27 -10.03
N TYR A 117 10.20 -4.84 -8.98
CA TYR A 117 9.80 -4.59 -7.60
C TYR A 117 10.75 -3.58 -6.98
N GLN A 118 10.23 -2.60 -6.25
CA GLN A 118 11.01 -1.64 -5.49
C GLN A 118 10.32 -1.27 -4.17
N LYS A 119 11.09 -0.62 -3.30
CA LYS A 119 10.59 -0.07 -2.04
C LYS A 119 10.60 1.44 -2.13
N ASP A 120 9.45 2.05 -1.85
CA ASP A 120 9.24 3.48 -1.95
C ASP A 120 8.66 4.03 -0.65
N THR A 121 8.94 5.29 -0.38
CA THR A 121 8.37 6.01 0.77
C THR A 121 7.56 7.20 0.29
N PHE A 122 6.37 7.36 0.87
CA PHE A 122 5.48 8.50 0.64
C PHE A 122 5.25 9.23 1.96
N SER A 123 5.43 10.54 1.95
CA SER A 123 5.14 11.41 3.09
C SER A 123 3.84 12.14 2.81
N LEU A 124 2.82 11.80 3.59
CA LEU A 124 1.48 12.31 3.47
C LEU A 124 1.28 13.40 4.54
N ARG A 125 1.00 14.65 4.13
CA ARG A 125 0.85 15.81 5.03
C ARG A 125 -0.62 16.12 5.31
N HIS A 126 -0.99 16.18 6.58
CA HIS A 126 -2.37 16.47 6.97
C HIS A 126 -2.79 17.85 6.44
N ASN A 127 -3.88 17.90 5.69
CA ASN A 127 -4.49 19.15 5.25
C ASN A 127 -5.83 19.37 5.96
N ASP A 128 -5.94 20.49 6.68
CA ASP A 128 -7.19 20.88 7.37
C ASP A 128 -8.27 21.36 6.39
N ARG A 129 -7.90 21.70 5.15
CA ARG A 129 -8.84 22.13 4.10
C ARG A 129 -9.54 20.92 3.52
N VAL A 130 -10.56 20.45 4.21
CA VAL A 130 -11.46 19.39 3.73
C VAL A 130 -12.45 19.99 2.73
N MET A 131 -12.31 19.69 1.43
CA MET A 131 -13.40 19.85 0.46
C MET A 131 -14.43 18.75 0.71
N THR A 132 -15.46 19.06 1.50
CA THR A 132 -16.67 18.24 1.57
C THR A 132 -17.38 18.28 0.21
N LEU A 133 -17.28 17.17 -0.52
CA LEU A 133 -18.03 16.94 -1.74
C LEU A 133 -19.39 16.32 -1.35
N ASP A 134 -20.49 17.07 -1.55
CA ASP A 134 -21.87 16.60 -1.32
C ASP A 134 -22.25 15.40 -2.24
N SER A 135 -23.48 14.89 -2.19
CA SER A 135 -23.94 13.92 -3.20
C SER A 135 -24.23 14.64 -4.53
N GLY A 136 -23.37 14.48 -5.55
CA GLY A 136 -23.55 15.05 -6.90
C GLY A 136 -22.29 14.93 -7.77
N ILE A 137 -22.36 15.42 -9.02
CA ILE A 137 -21.16 15.63 -9.85
C ILE A 137 -20.47 16.89 -9.35
N HIS A 138 -19.30 16.72 -8.75
CA HIS A 138 -18.48 17.84 -8.31
C HIS A 138 -17.50 18.23 -9.38
N VAL A 139 -17.62 19.48 -9.82
CA VAL A 139 -16.69 20.09 -10.75
C VAL A 139 -15.74 20.95 -9.93
N ILE A 140 -14.48 20.54 -9.83
CA ILE A 140 -13.46 21.31 -9.15
C ILE A 140 -13.06 22.47 -10.06
N LYS A 141 -13.06 23.68 -9.51
CA LYS A 141 -12.78 24.91 -10.24
C LYS A 141 -11.45 25.51 -9.84
N CYS A 142 -10.75 26.09 -10.82
CA CYS A 142 -9.52 26.79 -10.57
C CYS A 142 -9.77 28.02 -9.67
N PRO A 143 -9.04 28.17 -8.55
CA PRO A 143 -9.24 29.31 -7.65
C PRO A 143 -8.92 30.67 -8.29
N LYS A 144 -8.12 30.69 -9.36
CA LYS A 144 -7.73 31.93 -10.05
C LYS A 144 -8.65 32.29 -11.21
N CYS A 145 -9.05 31.32 -12.04
CA CYS A 145 -9.75 31.58 -13.30
C CYS A 145 -11.14 30.95 -13.41
N ASP A 146 -11.61 30.28 -12.36
CA ASP A 146 -12.91 29.59 -12.27
C ASP A 146 -13.16 28.51 -13.34
N ALA A 147 -12.15 28.17 -14.13
CA ALA A 147 -12.25 27.10 -15.11
C ALA A 147 -12.37 25.73 -14.42
N ASN A 148 -13.14 24.83 -15.03
CA ASN A 148 -13.24 23.44 -14.59
C ASN A 148 -11.86 22.78 -14.80
N ILE A 149 -11.29 22.23 -13.74
CA ILE A 149 -9.92 21.70 -13.75
C ILE A 149 -9.89 20.22 -13.46
N ASP A 150 -9.02 19.52 -14.18
CA ASP A 150 -8.54 18.21 -13.77
C ASP A 150 -7.43 18.38 -12.73
N VAL A 151 -7.77 18.07 -11.47
CA VAL A 151 -6.86 18.21 -10.33
C VAL A 151 -5.66 17.27 -10.39
N THR A 152 -5.74 16.18 -11.17
CA THR A 152 -4.62 15.23 -11.34
C THR A 152 -3.42 15.85 -12.05
N LYS A 153 -3.63 16.95 -12.77
CA LYS A 153 -2.58 17.65 -13.52
C LYS A 153 -1.71 18.55 -12.65
N GLY A 154 -2.10 18.81 -11.39
CA GLY A 154 -1.37 19.68 -10.45
C GLY A 154 -1.34 21.16 -10.83
N VAL A 155 -1.74 21.52 -12.05
CA VAL A 155 -1.85 22.89 -12.56
C VAL A 155 -3.16 23.05 -13.33
N CYS A 156 -3.72 24.25 -13.29
CA CYS A 156 -4.87 24.60 -14.09
C CYS A 156 -4.49 24.62 -15.58
N GLU A 157 -5.19 23.83 -16.39
CA GLU A 157 -4.98 23.73 -17.84
C GLU A 157 -5.19 25.05 -18.59
N TYR A 158 -5.96 25.97 -17.99
CA TYR A 158 -6.37 27.22 -18.63
C TYR A 158 -5.45 28.39 -18.27
N CYS A 159 -5.02 28.49 -17.02
CA CYS A 159 -4.26 29.66 -16.54
C CYS A 159 -2.90 29.31 -15.91
N GLY A 160 -2.54 28.02 -15.87
CA GLY A 160 -1.26 27.54 -15.34
C GLY A 160 -1.09 27.72 -13.82
N THR A 161 -2.16 28.02 -13.08
CA THR A 161 -2.07 28.16 -11.62
C THR A 161 -1.89 26.80 -10.97
N GLU A 162 -0.90 26.66 -10.09
CA GLU A 162 -0.74 25.46 -9.27
C GLU A 162 -1.99 25.19 -8.44
N ILE A 163 -2.42 23.94 -8.42
CA ILE A 163 -3.56 23.48 -7.65
C ILE A 163 -3.01 22.79 -6.41
N ASP A 164 -3.37 23.31 -5.23
CA ASP A 164 -3.01 22.71 -3.95
C ASP A 164 -3.47 21.24 -3.89
N SER A 165 -2.68 20.40 -3.20
CA SER A 165 -3.04 19.00 -3.04
C SER A 165 -4.32 18.84 -2.20
N LEU A 166 -5.25 18.04 -2.71
CA LEU A 166 -6.51 17.69 -2.05
C LEU A 166 -6.31 16.58 -1.00
N GLN A 167 -5.13 16.50 -0.40
CA GLN A 167 -4.76 15.47 0.56
C GLN A 167 -5.59 15.62 1.83
N GLU A 168 -6.72 14.91 1.90
CA GLU A 168 -7.67 15.04 3.00
C GLU A 168 -7.83 13.70 3.69
N TRP A 169 -7.42 13.56 4.95
CA TRP A 169 -7.63 12.33 5.73
C TRP A 169 -8.01 12.64 7.18
N LYS A 170 -9.15 13.32 7.33
CA LYS A 170 -9.86 13.38 8.60
C LYS A 170 -10.54 12.04 8.87
#